data_AF-A0A7S3HDJ2-F1
#
_entry.id   AF-A0A7S3HDJ2-F1
#
_cell.length_a   1.000
_cell.length_b   1.000
_cell.length_c   1.000
_cell.angle_alpha   90.00
_cell.angle_beta   90.00
_cell.angle_gamma   90.00
#
_symmetry.space_group_name_H-M   'P 1'
#
loop_
_entity.id
_entity.type
_entity.pdbx_description
1 polymer ?
#
loop_
_entity_poly.entity_id
_entity_poly.type
_entity_poly.pdbx_seq_one_letter_code
_entity_poly.pdbx_strand_id
1 'polypeptide(L)'
;FTVEEPTDLGWEAELNAESEIVNTQALVDPSLLTWNPKAEDHFQFERLGFFVVDRDSTDKKLVLNMTVNLKDSKPKEAGMPNRSRKEEQAKALADKLARMSIAPEEMFKSQTDLYSAFDAEGIPTHDAAGEKISKSGYKKLRKDWEKQKKLFESASA
;
A
#
# COMPACT_ATOMS: atom_id res chain seq x y z
N PHE A 1 1.37 17.64 -12.68
CA PHE A 1 0.49 18.01 -11.55
C PHE A 1 0.03 16.76 -10.83
N THR A 2 -0.42 16.88 -9.58
CA THR A 2 -0.94 15.77 -8.76
C THR A 2 -2.43 15.49 -9.02
N VAL A 3 -3.11 16.41 -9.69
CA VAL A 3 -4.51 16.31 -10.13
C VAL A 3 -4.58 16.46 -11.66
N GLU A 4 -5.62 15.89 -12.28
CA GLU A 4 -5.83 15.94 -13.75
C GLU A 4 -6.14 17.36 -14.25
N GLU A 5 -6.91 18.12 -13.48
CA GLU A 5 -7.30 19.50 -13.78
C GLU A 5 -6.84 20.42 -12.63
N PRO A 6 -5.67 21.06 -12.76
CA PRO A 6 -5.15 21.98 -11.75
C PRO A 6 -6.00 23.25 -11.60
N THR A 7 -6.01 23.84 -10.42
CA THR A 7 -6.79 25.05 -10.11
C THR A 7 -6.02 26.34 -10.43
N ASP A 8 -6.69 27.33 -11.04
CA ASP A 8 -6.06 28.62 -11.36
C ASP A 8 -5.54 29.38 -10.11
N LEU A 9 -6.25 29.25 -8.98
CA LEU A 9 -5.89 29.82 -7.70
C LEU A 9 -5.47 28.70 -6.74
N GLY A 10 -4.20 28.28 -6.81
CA GLY A 10 -3.67 27.21 -5.95
C GLY A 10 -2.79 26.18 -6.65
N TRP A 11 -2.63 26.27 -7.98
CA TRP A 11 -1.83 25.32 -8.78
C TRP A 11 -0.42 25.02 -8.24
N GLU A 12 0.22 25.97 -7.55
CA GLU A 12 1.56 25.77 -6.96
C GLU A 12 1.57 24.60 -5.96
N ALA A 13 0.49 24.43 -5.18
CA ALA A 13 0.35 23.32 -4.23
C ALA A 13 0.04 21.97 -4.91
N GLU A 14 -0.32 22.00 -6.19
CA GLU A 14 -0.70 20.84 -7.00
C GLU A 14 0.44 20.40 -7.94
N LEU A 15 1.61 21.05 -7.84
CA LEU A 15 2.81 20.61 -8.55
C LEU A 15 3.23 19.22 -8.06
N ASN A 16 3.53 18.35 -9.01
CA ASN A 16 4.06 17.03 -8.69
C ASN A 16 5.58 17.15 -8.48
N ALA A 17 6.05 16.92 -7.26
CA ALA A 17 7.49 16.89 -6.96
C ALA A 17 8.24 15.76 -7.68
N GLU A 18 7.52 14.71 -8.08
CA GLU A 18 8.04 13.58 -8.87
C GLU A 18 7.70 13.72 -10.36
N SER A 19 7.48 14.95 -10.87
CA SER A 19 7.21 15.18 -12.30
C SER A 19 8.40 14.80 -13.18
N GLU A 20 9.61 14.81 -12.63
CA GLU A 20 10.85 14.41 -13.28
C GLU A 20 11.68 13.57 -12.31
N ILE A 21 12.12 12.40 -12.76
CA ILE A 21 12.99 11.51 -12.00
C ILE A 21 14.22 11.21 -12.85
N VAL A 22 15.38 11.70 -12.40
CA VAL A 22 16.65 11.50 -13.09
C VAL A 22 17.37 10.28 -12.52
N ASN A 23 17.61 9.27 -13.35
CA ASN A 23 18.39 8.10 -12.98
C ASN A 23 19.81 8.17 -13.57
N THR A 24 20.80 8.50 -12.73
CA THR A 24 22.20 8.66 -13.16
C THR A 24 23.02 7.37 -13.15
N GLN A 25 22.46 6.28 -12.60
CA GLN A 25 23.15 4.98 -12.46
C GLN A 25 22.58 3.94 -13.45
N ALA A 26 21.79 4.37 -14.43
CA ALA A 26 21.23 3.49 -15.44
C ALA A 26 22.33 2.90 -16.33
N LEU A 27 22.18 1.61 -16.65
CA LEU A 27 23.02 0.91 -17.61
C LEU A 27 22.23 0.72 -18.90
N VAL A 28 22.91 0.88 -20.04
CA VAL A 28 22.36 0.66 -21.37
C VAL A 28 23.23 -0.33 -22.13
N ASP A 29 22.67 -0.94 -23.17
CA ASP A 29 23.42 -1.86 -24.01
C ASP A 29 24.56 -1.13 -24.75
N PRO A 30 25.81 -1.66 -24.77
CA PRO A 30 26.94 -1.01 -25.43
C PRO A 30 26.76 -0.77 -26.94
N SER A 31 25.90 -1.54 -27.63
CA SER A 31 25.62 -1.34 -29.06
C SER A 31 25.08 0.05 -29.36
N LEU A 32 24.42 0.68 -28.39
CA LEU A 32 23.92 2.03 -28.52
C LEU A 32 25.05 3.06 -28.69
N LEU A 33 26.21 2.83 -28.07
CA LEU A 33 27.39 3.68 -28.25
C LEU A 33 28.00 3.50 -29.64
N THR A 34 28.01 2.26 -30.16
CA THR A 34 28.50 1.95 -31.50
C THR A 34 27.64 2.60 -32.59
N TRP A 35 26.33 2.71 -32.34
CA TRP A 35 25.38 3.30 -33.29
C TRP A 35 25.49 4.84 -33.38
N ASN A 36 26.16 5.49 -32.42
CA ASN A 36 26.37 6.95 -32.37
C ASN A 36 25.08 7.78 -32.52
N PRO A 37 24.10 7.59 -31.62
CA PRO A 37 22.80 8.25 -31.67
C PRO A 37 22.90 9.77 -31.71
N LYS A 38 21.97 10.40 -32.41
CA LYS A 38 21.77 11.85 -32.48
C LYS A 38 20.54 12.25 -31.69
N ALA A 39 20.50 13.53 -31.32
CA ALA A 39 19.34 14.10 -30.66
C ALA A 39 18.08 13.81 -31.47
N GLU A 40 17.00 13.50 -30.77
CA GLU A 40 15.71 13.11 -31.36
C GLU A 40 15.67 11.71 -31.99
N ASP A 41 16.73 10.88 -31.91
CA ASP A 41 16.62 9.46 -32.26
C ASP A 41 15.78 8.70 -31.22
N HIS A 42 14.99 7.73 -31.71
CA HIS A 42 13.99 7.02 -30.91
C HIS A 42 14.38 5.55 -30.70
N PHE A 43 14.15 5.05 -29.49
CA PHE A 43 14.44 3.67 -29.11
C PHE A 43 13.29 3.07 -28.31
N GLN A 44 13.07 1.77 -28.49
CA GLN A 44 12.28 0.98 -27.55
C GLN A 44 13.25 0.20 -26.67
N PHE A 45 13.24 0.46 -25.36
CA PHE A 45 13.92 -0.38 -24.39
C PHE A 45 12.99 -1.50 -23.95
N GLU A 46 13.47 -2.73 -24.11
CA GLU A 46 12.68 -3.92 -23.85
C GLU A 46 12.11 -3.90 -22.43
N ARG A 47 10.79 -4.13 -22.33
CA ARG A 47 10.04 -4.22 -21.07
C ARG A 47 10.03 -2.93 -20.23
N LEU A 48 10.57 -1.83 -20.73
CA LEU A 48 10.58 -0.54 -20.05
C LEU A 48 9.63 0.45 -20.75
N GLY A 49 9.97 0.87 -21.97
CA GLY A 49 9.28 1.97 -22.60
C GLY A 49 9.94 2.43 -23.89
N PHE A 50 9.39 3.51 -24.43
CA PHE A 50 9.95 4.24 -25.55
C PHE A 50 10.73 5.44 -25.03
N PHE A 51 11.92 5.62 -25.57
CA PHE A 51 12.88 6.64 -25.18
C PHE A 51 13.34 7.44 -26.40
N VAL A 52 13.74 8.68 -26.15
CA VAL A 52 14.31 9.59 -27.15
C VAL A 52 15.62 10.15 -26.63
N VAL A 53 16.59 10.31 -27.52
CA VAL A 53 17.87 10.96 -27.20
C VAL A 53 17.63 12.44 -26.99
N ASP A 54 17.92 12.90 -25.78
CA ASP A 54 17.73 14.30 -25.41
C ASP A 54 18.79 15.19 -26.09
N ARG A 55 18.44 16.46 -26.31
CA ARG A 55 19.31 17.46 -26.94
C ARG A 55 20.56 17.78 -26.11
N ASP A 56 20.51 17.53 -24.80
CA ASP A 56 21.63 17.66 -23.87
C ASP A 56 22.60 16.45 -23.94
N SER A 57 22.33 15.47 -24.81
CA SER A 57 23.25 14.37 -25.07
C SER A 57 24.53 14.85 -25.76
N THR A 58 25.64 14.28 -25.33
CA THR A 58 26.98 14.52 -25.88
C THR A 58 27.71 13.20 -26.07
N ASP A 59 28.81 13.19 -26.83
CA ASP A 59 29.63 11.99 -27.07
C ASP A 59 30.17 11.34 -25.77
N LYS A 60 30.19 12.08 -24.65
CA LYS A 60 30.65 11.58 -23.34
C LYS A 60 29.51 11.23 -22.39
N LYS A 61 28.32 11.76 -22.64
CA LYS A 61 27.16 11.64 -21.76
C LYS A 61 25.92 11.52 -22.62
N LEU A 62 25.43 10.29 -22.73
CA LEU A 62 24.15 10.01 -23.35
C LEU A 62 23.02 10.32 -22.36
N VAL A 63 22.04 11.12 -22.80
CA VAL A 63 20.85 11.46 -22.02
C VAL A 63 19.63 10.96 -22.79
N LEU A 64 18.76 10.20 -22.11
CA LEU A 64 17.58 9.61 -22.72
C LEU A 64 16.35 10.04 -21.94
N ASN A 65 15.39 10.61 -22.64
CA ASN A 65 14.09 10.95 -22.08
C ASN A 65 13.11 9.83 -22.38
N MET A 66 12.33 9.44 -21.37
CA MET A 66 11.28 8.46 -21.53
C MET A 66 10.03 9.13 -22.08
N THR A 67 9.64 8.77 -23.30
CA THR A 67 8.43 9.31 -23.94
C THR A 67 7.19 8.74 -23.28
N VAL A 68 7.09 7.41 -23.23
CA VAL A 68 5.97 6.69 -22.63
C VAL A 68 6.42 5.30 -22.16
N ASN A 69 5.80 4.82 -21.07
CA ASN A 69 6.00 3.46 -20.58
C ASN A 69 5.25 2.44 -21.44
N LEU A 70 5.74 1.20 -21.46
CA LEU A 70 4.93 0.10 -21.97
C LEU A 70 3.72 -0.12 -21.07
N LYS A 71 2.58 -0.49 -21.67
CA LYS A 71 1.36 -0.80 -20.93
C LYS A 71 1.57 -2.05 -20.09
N ASP A 72 1.51 -1.91 -18.78
CA ASP A 72 1.40 -3.06 -17.88
C ASP A 72 0.08 -3.80 -18.16
N SER A 73 0.13 -5.13 -18.29
CA SER A 73 -1.04 -5.97 -18.57
C SER A 73 -2.06 -6.02 -17.42
N LYS A 74 -1.74 -5.39 -16.29
CA LYS A 74 -2.58 -5.30 -15.10
C LYS A 74 -2.81 -3.82 -14.80
N PRO A 75 -4.06 -3.37 -14.62
CA PRO A 75 -4.32 -2.01 -14.19
C PRO A 75 -3.67 -1.80 -12.82
N LYS A 76 -2.60 -1.01 -12.78
CA LYS A 76 -2.18 -0.34 -11.55
C LYS A 76 -3.10 0.87 -11.44
N GLU A 77 -3.93 0.89 -10.40
CA GLU A 77 -4.67 2.08 -10.03
C GLU A 77 -3.66 3.23 -9.88
N ALA A 78 -3.83 4.26 -10.71
CA ALA A 78 -2.97 5.42 -10.72
C ALA A 78 -3.15 6.17 -9.39
N GLY A 79 -2.06 6.34 -8.62
CA GLY A 79 -2.07 7.23 -7.47
C GLY A 79 -1.38 6.76 -6.20
N MET A 80 -0.83 5.54 -6.12
CA MET A 80 -0.05 5.17 -4.94
C MET A 80 1.44 5.47 -5.14
N PRO A 81 2.04 6.42 -4.39
CA PRO A 81 3.49 6.52 -4.31
C PRO A 81 4.02 5.20 -3.76
N ASN A 82 5.18 4.77 -4.24
CA ASN A 82 5.85 3.53 -3.88
C ASN A 82 6.40 3.59 -2.44
N ARG A 83 5.56 3.96 -1.46
CA ARG A 83 5.79 3.80 -0.03
C ARG A 83 5.59 2.34 0.30
N SER A 84 6.66 1.61 0.02
CA SER A 84 7.02 0.27 0.42
C SER A 84 5.85 -0.70 0.69
N ARG A 85 5.62 -1.56 -0.30
CA ARG A 85 4.95 -2.86 -0.16
C ARG A 85 5.45 -3.66 1.06
N LYS A 86 6.65 -3.34 1.56
CA LYS A 86 7.31 -3.92 2.74
C LYS A 86 6.75 -3.38 4.06
N GLU A 87 6.50 -2.07 4.20
CA GLU A 87 5.85 -1.50 5.40
C GLU A 87 4.38 -1.90 5.45
N GLU A 88 3.69 -1.96 4.31
CA GLU A 88 2.29 -2.40 4.27
C GLU A 88 2.15 -3.89 4.64
N GLN A 89 3.06 -4.74 4.14
CA GLN A 89 3.15 -6.14 4.57
C GLN A 89 3.56 -6.28 6.04
N ALA A 90 4.49 -5.47 6.52
CA ALA A 90 4.91 -5.49 7.92
C ALA A 90 3.80 -5.01 8.86
N LYS A 91 3.02 -3.99 8.45
CA LYS A 91 1.87 -3.50 9.19
C LYS A 91 0.73 -4.51 9.17
N ALA A 92 0.43 -5.12 8.02
CA ALA A 92 -0.56 -6.18 7.93
C ALA A 92 -0.16 -7.43 8.76
N LEU A 93 1.13 -7.79 8.79
CA LEU A 93 1.65 -8.85 9.65
C LEU A 93 1.56 -8.45 11.13
N ALA A 94 1.93 -7.22 11.48
CA ALA A 94 1.85 -6.70 12.84
C ALA A 94 0.40 -6.63 13.33
N ASP A 95 -0.54 -6.18 12.50
CA ASP A 95 -1.98 -6.14 12.80
C ASP A 95 -2.56 -7.55 12.92
N LYS A 96 -2.10 -8.50 12.09
CA LYS A 96 -2.49 -9.91 12.18
C LYS A 96 -1.91 -10.57 13.44
N LEU A 97 -0.66 -10.30 13.77
CA LEU A 97 0.00 -10.80 15.00
C LEU A 97 -0.63 -10.18 16.24
N ALA A 98 -0.91 -8.88 16.23
CA ALA A 98 -1.65 -8.21 17.29
C ALA A 98 -3.03 -8.85 17.47
N ARG A 99 -3.80 -9.06 16.38
CA ARG A 99 -5.09 -9.77 16.44
C ARG A 99 -5.00 -11.21 16.92
N MET A 100 -3.93 -11.93 16.58
CA MET A 100 -3.69 -13.31 17.04
C MET A 100 -3.16 -13.37 18.47
N SER A 101 -2.66 -12.25 19.01
CA SER A 101 -2.14 -12.12 20.37
C SER A 101 -3.08 -11.39 21.33
N ILE A 102 -4.25 -10.92 20.88
CA ILE A 102 -5.30 -10.43 21.77
C ILE A 102 -5.86 -11.62 22.56
N ALA A 103 -5.62 -11.60 23.86
CA ALA A 103 -6.18 -12.58 24.80
C ALA A 103 -7.71 -12.62 24.62
N PRO A 104 -8.34 -13.81 24.62
CA PRO A 104 -9.78 -13.94 24.40
C PRO A 104 -10.62 -13.09 25.35
N GLU A 105 -10.14 -12.89 26.58
CA GLU A 105 -10.79 -12.05 27.59
C GLU A 105 -10.77 -10.55 27.25
N GLU A 106 -9.80 -10.09 26.46
CA GLU A 106 -9.62 -8.67 26.07
C GLU A 106 -10.31 -8.34 24.74
N MET A 107 -10.73 -9.37 23.99
CA MET A 107 -11.36 -9.24 22.67
C MET A 107 -12.63 -8.37 22.72
N PHE A 108 -13.46 -8.53 23.75
CA PHE A 108 -14.71 -7.79 23.89
C PHE A 108 -14.60 -6.61 24.87
N LYS A 109 -13.66 -6.64 25.82
CA LYS A 109 -13.43 -5.53 26.76
C LYS A 109 -12.95 -4.26 26.09
N SER A 110 -12.26 -4.39 24.95
CA SER A 110 -11.82 -3.26 24.13
C SER A 110 -12.96 -2.56 23.37
N GLN A 111 -14.16 -3.16 23.32
CA GLN A 111 -15.34 -2.62 22.62
C GLN A 111 -16.31 -1.97 23.60
N THR A 112 -15.81 -0.98 24.34
CA THR A 112 -16.56 -0.26 25.40
C THR A 112 -17.76 0.54 24.86
N ASP A 113 -17.75 0.83 23.56
CA ASP A 113 -18.82 1.45 22.78
C ASP A 113 -20.00 0.50 22.51
N LEU A 114 -19.80 -0.81 22.62
CA LEU A 114 -20.82 -1.84 22.33
C LEU A 114 -21.30 -2.59 23.56
N TYR A 115 -20.49 -2.67 24.62
CA TYR A 115 -20.77 -3.51 25.79
C TYR A 115 -20.39 -2.83 27.10
N SER A 116 -21.25 -2.99 28.11
CA SER A 116 -21.08 -2.33 29.42
C SER A 116 -20.67 -3.27 30.55
N ALA A 117 -20.94 -4.58 30.44
CA ALA A 117 -20.60 -5.56 31.47
C ALA A 117 -20.23 -6.91 30.87
N PHE A 118 -19.29 -7.60 31.51
CA PHE A 118 -18.68 -8.85 31.03
C PHE A 118 -18.71 -9.92 32.13
N ASP A 119 -18.70 -11.19 31.75
CA ASP A 119 -18.59 -12.31 32.69
C ASP A 119 -17.12 -12.64 33.04
N ALA A 120 -16.92 -13.68 33.84
CA ALA A 120 -15.59 -14.14 34.26
C ALA A 120 -14.70 -14.65 33.12
N GLU A 121 -15.28 -14.95 31.94
CA GLU A 121 -14.56 -15.38 30.74
C GLU A 121 -14.32 -14.20 29.77
N GLY A 122 -14.81 -12.99 30.11
CA GLY A 122 -14.68 -11.78 29.30
C GLY A 122 -15.72 -11.66 28.18
N ILE A 123 -16.81 -12.43 28.23
CA ILE A 123 -17.90 -12.39 27.24
C ILE A 123 -18.92 -11.32 27.66
N PRO A 124 -19.40 -10.45 26.74
CA PRO A 124 -20.40 -9.44 27.07
C PRO A 124 -21.71 -10.04 27.59
N THR A 125 -22.21 -9.48 28.69
CA THR A 125 -23.49 -9.83 29.31
C THR A 125 -24.54 -8.75 29.14
N HIS A 126 -24.11 -7.48 29.02
CA HIS A 126 -24.96 -6.32 28.81
C HIS A 126 -24.45 -5.49 27.63
N ASP A 127 -25.37 -4.88 26.90
CA ASP A 127 -25.05 -3.98 25.78
C ASP A 127 -24.58 -2.59 26.27
N ALA A 128 -24.30 -1.68 25.34
CA ALA A 128 -23.86 -0.32 25.64
C ALA A 128 -24.85 0.49 26.49
N ALA A 129 -26.14 0.15 26.45
CA ALA A 129 -27.18 0.80 27.25
C ALA A 129 -27.33 0.20 28.66
N GLY A 130 -26.60 -0.89 28.95
CA GLY A 130 -26.73 -1.62 30.21
C GLY A 130 -27.90 -2.60 30.23
N GLU A 131 -28.50 -2.91 29.07
CA GLU A 131 -29.55 -3.91 28.97
C GLU A 131 -28.95 -5.32 28.81
N LYS A 132 -29.63 -6.32 29.37
CA LYS A 132 -29.18 -7.71 29.29
C LYS A 132 -29.27 -8.22 27.85
N ILE A 133 -28.15 -8.74 27.36
CA ILE A 133 -28.10 -9.37 26.04
C ILE A 133 -28.98 -10.62 26.04
N SER A 134 -29.76 -10.80 24.98
CA SER A 134 -30.64 -11.97 24.82
C SER A 134 -29.85 -13.30 24.84
N LYS A 135 -30.49 -14.39 25.28
CA LYS A 135 -29.86 -15.73 25.35
C LYS A 135 -29.27 -16.18 24.00
N SER A 136 -29.90 -15.82 22.88
CA SER A 136 -29.42 -16.13 21.53
C SER A 136 -28.24 -15.25 21.12
N GLY A 137 -28.23 -13.96 21.51
CA GLY A 137 -27.10 -13.05 21.33
C GLY A 137 -25.87 -13.49 22.10
N TYR A 138 -26.02 -13.82 23.39
CA TYR A 138 -24.95 -14.34 24.23
C TYR A 138 -24.35 -15.64 23.68
N LYS A 139 -25.18 -16.56 23.15
CA LYS A 139 -24.70 -17.79 22.49
C LYS A 139 -23.85 -17.52 21.24
N LYS A 140 -24.14 -16.46 20.49
CA LYS A 140 -23.31 -16.05 19.34
C LYS A 140 -21.96 -15.50 19.80
N LEU A 141 -21.97 -14.58 20.78
CA LEU A 141 -20.76 -13.99 21.37
C LEU A 141 -19.84 -15.06 21.96
N ARG A 142 -20.40 -16.03 22.67
CA ARG A 142 -19.66 -17.19 23.19
C ARG A 142 -19.00 -18.02 22.08
N LYS A 143 -19.69 -18.25 20.98
CA LYS A 143 -19.13 -19.00 19.83
C LYS A 143 -17.98 -18.23 19.16
N ASP A 144 -18.07 -16.90 19.11
CA ASP A 144 -17.01 -16.06 18.55
C ASP A 144 -15.80 -15.96 19.50
N TRP A 145 -16.06 -15.91 20.80
CA TRP A 145 -15.03 -16.04 21.85
C TRP A 145 -14.28 -17.38 21.76
N GLU A 146 -15.00 -18.51 21.63
CA GLU A 146 -14.39 -19.84 21.50
C GLU A 146 -13.52 -19.98 20.25
N LYS A 147 -13.91 -19.36 19.13
CA LYS A 147 -13.07 -19.30 17.92
C LYS A 147 -11.81 -18.49 18.16
N GLN A 148 -11.92 -17.33 18.80
CA GLN A 148 -10.77 -16.49 19.13
C GLN A 148 -9.83 -17.19 20.11
N LYS A 149 -10.37 -17.88 21.12
CA LYS A 149 -9.59 -18.71 22.06
C LYS A 149 -8.82 -19.80 21.34
N LYS A 150 -9.46 -20.54 20.44
CA LYS A 150 -8.77 -21.57 19.65
C LYS A 150 -7.67 -20.97 18.75
N LEU A 151 -7.90 -19.80 18.16
CA LEU A 151 -6.90 -19.08 17.36
C LEU A 151 -5.72 -18.63 18.22
N PHE A 152 -5.98 -18.05 19.40
CA PHE A 152 -4.97 -17.58 20.35
C PHE A 152 -4.13 -18.74 20.91
N GLU A 153 -4.78 -19.85 21.32
CA GLU A 153 -4.10 -21.06 21.77
C GLU A 153 -3.24 -21.68 20.66
N SER A 154 -3.76 -21.74 19.42
CA SER A 154 -2.99 -22.24 18.27
C SER A 154 -1.83 -21.33 17.85
N ALA A 155 -1.87 -20.05 18.21
CA ALA A 155 -0.80 -19.09 17.97
C ALA A 155 0.22 -19.04 19.11
N SER A 156 -0.14 -19.50 20.31
CA SER A 156 0.70 -19.53 21.51
C SER A 156 1.37 -20.89 21.77
N ALA A 157 1.04 -21.91 20.97
CA ALA A 157 1.61 -23.26 21.00
C ALA A 157 2.76 -23.40 19.98
#